data_AF-A0A7Y3NM69-F1
#
_entry.id   AF-A0A7Y3NM69-F1
#
_cell.length_a   1.000
_cell.length_b   1.000
_cell.length_c   1.000
_cell.angle_alpha   90.00
_cell.angle_beta   90.00
_cell.angle_gamma   90.00
#
_symmetry.space_group_name_H-M   'P 1'
#
loop_
_entity.id
_entity.type
_entity.pdbx_description
1 polymer ?
#
loop_
_entity_poly.entity_id
_entity_poly.type
_entity_poly.pdbx_seq_one_letter_code
_entity_poly.pdbx_strand_id
1 'polypeptide(L)'
;MGWLFMESTGRFDSPQHYLDDQFTFRSERQQARVLRSEVVGQTYYAAVELTRAESVEVIGLVCLLDFNPAVPTGSWGYKDMDEAMGPNEAACPARILDLLTPTTAPYAIAWRERCRANLR
;
A
#
# COMPACT_ATOMS: atom_id res chain seq x y z
N MET A 1 7.39 9.49 -6.81
CA MET A 1 8.39 8.66 -6.11
C MET A 1 9.00 7.66 -7.07
N GLY A 2 10.25 7.24 -6.81
CA GLY A 2 11.02 6.29 -7.62
C GLY A 2 10.89 4.85 -7.10
N TRP A 3 11.58 3.91 -7.77
CA TRP A 3 11.65 2.52 -7.31
C TRP A 3 12.70 2.38 -6.20
N LEU A 4 12.36 1.61 -5.16
CA LEU A 4 13.33 1.11 -4.19
C LEU A 4 13.58 -0.37 -4.47
N PHE A 5 14.84 -0.76 -4.70
CA PHE A 5 15.24 -2.15 -4.87
C PHE A 5 16.03 -2.63 -3.66
N MET A 6 15.83 -3.91 -3.33
CA MET A 6 16.39 -4.56 -2.16
C MET A 6 16.88 -5.97 -2.54
N GLU A 7 17.95 -6.41 -1.89
CA GLU A 7 18.51 -7.75 -2.12
C GLU A 7 17.75 -8.85 -1.40
N SER A 8 17.05 -8.52 -0.32
CA SER A 8 16.17 -9.45 0.42
C SER A 8 15.09 -8.70 1.21
N THR A 9 14.10 -9.43 1.72
CA THR A 9 13.10 -8.96 2.70
C THR A 9 13.66 -8.90 4.13
N GLY A 10 14.97 -9.08 4.33
CA GLY A 10 15.61 -9.09 5.64
C GLY A 10 15.08 -10.22 6.51
N ARG A 11 14.45 -9.86 7.64
CA ARG A 11 13.87 -10.80 8.61
C ARG A 11 12.47 -11.32 8.25
N PHE A 12 11.85 -10.77 7.20
CA PHE A 12 10.45 -11.06 6.88
C PHE A 12 10.34 -12.17 5.84
N ASP A 13 9.32 -13.02 6.00
CA ASP A 13 9.08 -14.16 5.12
C ASP A 13 8.51 -13.77 3.75
N SER A 14 8.03 -12.52 3.60
CA SER A 14 7.43 -12.04 2.34
C SER A 14 7.57 -10.52 2.16
N PRO A 15 7.50 -10.01 0.91
CA PRO A 15 7.37 -8.59 0.63
C PRO A 15 6.17 -7.94 1.33
N GLN A 16 5.05 -8.67 1.46
CA GLN A 16 3.86 -8.15 2.15
C GLN A 16 4.18 -7.83 3.61
N HIS A 17 4.78 -8.78 4.35
CA HIS A 17 5.13 -8.55 5.76
C HIS A 17 6.22 -7.49 5.92
N TYR A 18 7.17 -7.40 4.99
CA TYR A 18 8.12 -6.30 4.96
C TYR A 18 7.40 -4.95 4.81
N LEU A 19 6.45 -4.83 3.87
CA LEU A 19 5.72 -3.59 3.64
C LEU A 19 4.77 -3.25 4.80
N ASP A 20 4.17 -4.25 5.45
CA ASP A 20 3.36 -4.06 6.66
C ASP A 20 4.17 -3.38 7.77
N ASP A 21 5.41 -3.83 8.01
CA ASP A 21 6.33 -3.25 8.99
C ASP A 21 6.84 -1.87 8.52
N GLN A 22 7.27 -1.76 7.26
CA GLN A 22 7.79 -0.51 6.68
C GLN A 22 6.77 0.64 6.76
N PHE A 23 5.48 0.35 6.54
CA PHE A 23 4.40 1.34 6.60
C PHE A 23 3.70 1.39 7.97
N THR A 24 4.24 0.71 8.98
CA THR A 24 3.82 0.82 10.38
C THR A 24 4.94 1.46 11.20
N PHE A 25 4.85 2.76 11.42
CA PHE A 25 5.89 3.50 12.15
C PHE A 25 5.29 4.56 13.08
N ARG A 26 6.08 4.99 14.06
CA ARG A 26 5.75 6.10 14.94
C ARG A 26 6.93 7.06 15.01
N SER A 27 6.64 8.35 14.84
CA SER A 27 7.55 9.47 15.04
C SER A 27 6.94 10.46 16.03
N GLU A 28 7.68 11.49 16.43
CA GLU A 28 7.16 12.58 17.27
C GLU A 28 5.99 13.34 16.64
N ARG A 29 5.90 13.36 15.30
CA ARG A 29 4.92 14.19 14.56
C ARG A 29 3.75 13.40 14.00
N GLN A 30 3.96 12.12 13.69
CA GLN A 30 2.98 11.29 13.02
C GLN A 30 3.18 9.82 13.34
N GLN A 31 2.09 9.06 13.27
CA GLN A 31 2.06 7.61 13.34
C GLN A 31 1.36 7.07 12.09
N ALA A 32 1.85 5.96 11.57
CA ALA A 32 1.18 5.15 10.57
C ALA A 32 1.01 3.72 11.10
N ARG A 33 -0.11 3.08 10.77
CA ARG A 33 -0.35 1.67 11.07
C ARG A 33 -1.11 1.01 9.93
N VAL A 34 -0.54 -0.07 9.38
CA VAL A 34 -1.26 -0.92 8.44
C VAL A 34 -2.35 -1.67 9.19
N LEU A 35 -3.61 -1.40 8.86
CA LEU A 35 -4.78 -2.07 9.46
C LEU A 35 -5.08 -3.38 8.76
N ARG A 36 -4.84 -3.42 7.44
CA ARG A 36 -5.04 -4.57 6.58
C ARG A 36 -4.25 -4.40 5.30
N SER A 37 -3.65 -5.48 4.82
CA SER A 37 -2.94 -5.52 3.55
C SER A 37 -3.20 -6.80 2.78
N GLU A 38 -2.92 -6.74 1.48
CA GLU A 38 -2.97 -7.90 0.59
C GLU A 38 -2.20 -7.66 -0.69
N VAL A 39 -1.48 -8.69 -1.15
CA VAL A 39 -0.89 -8.73 -2.48
C VAL A 39 -1.85 -9.39 -3.47
N VAL A 40 -2.23 -8.66 -4.51
CA VAL A 40 -3.02 -9.15 -5.64
C VAL A 40 -2.16 -9.04 -6.91
N GLY A 41 -1.73 -10.16 -7.47
CA GLY A 41 -0.77 -10.18 -8.57
C GLY A 41 0.58 -9.61 -8.15
N GLN A 42 1.01 -8.52 -8.79
CA GLN A 42 2.25 -7.78 -8.47
C GLN A 42 1.95 -6.44 -7.78
N THR A 43 0.83 -6.35 -7.08
CA THR A 43 0.44 -5.11 -6.39
C THR A 43 0.05 -5.41 -4.96
N TYR A 44 0.75 -4.74 -4.05
CA TYR A 44 0.38 -4.67 -2.64
C TYR A 44 -0.63 -3.54 -2.45
N TYR A 45 -1.73 -3.86 -1.76
CA TYR A 45 -2.75 -2.92 -1.34
C TYR A 45 -2.83 -2.89 0.18
N ALA A 46 -3.02 -1.73 0.78
CA ALA A 46 -3.23 -1.62 2.21
C ALA A 46 -4.17 -0.48 2.61
N ALA A 47 -4.88 -0.68 3.72
CA ALA A 47 -5.54 0.37 4.48
C ALA A 47 -4.57 0.81 5.58
N VAL A 48 -4.14 2.07 5.53
CA VAL A 48 -3.16 2.64 6.47
C VAL A 48 -3.82 3.72 7.29
N GLU A 49 -3.89 3.51 8.60
CA GLU A 49 -4.29 4.52 9.57
C GLU A 49 -3.14 5.52 9.74
N LEU A 50 -3.39 6.77 9.41
CA LEU A 50 -2.49 7.89 9.61
C LEU A 50 -3.02 8.75 10.74
N THR A 51 -2.20 8.90 11.78
CA THR A 51 -2.48 9.79 12.91
C THR A 51 -1.50 10.95 12.88
N ARG A 52 -2.02 12.17 12.73
CA ARG A 52 -1.26 13.42 12.69
C ARG A 52 -1.93 14.45 13.60
N ALA A 53 -1.22 14.90 14.63
CA ALA A 53 -1.77 15.79 15.65
C ALA A 53 -3.14 15.30 16.16
N GLU A 54 -4.22 16.03 15.90
CA GLU A 54 -5.60 15.70 16.31
C GLU A 54 -6.44 15.04 15.18
N SER A 55 -5.81 14.70 14.06
CA SER A 55 -6.48 14.04 12.93
C SER A 55 -6.08 12.57 12.82
N VAL A 56 -7.08 11.73 12.57
CA VAL A 56 -6.92 10.31 12.25
C VAL A 56 -7.69 10.05 10.95
N GLU A 57 -7.01 9.49 9.97
CA GLU A 57 -7.60 9.07 8.70
C GLU A 57 -7.10 7.70 8.30
N VAL A 58 -7.86 6.97 7.47
CA VAL A 58 -7.44 5.68 6.90
C VAL A 58 -7.43 5.81 5.40
N ILE A 59 -6.25 5.71 4.81
CA ILE A 59 -6.03 5.89 3.37
C ILE A 59 -5.67 4.58 2.68
N GLY A 60 -5.95 4.52 1.38
CA GLY A 60 -5.47 3.46 0.50
C GLY A 60 -4.00 3.68 0.13
N LEU A 61 -3.16 2.69 0.41
CA LEU A 61 -1.77 2.60 -0.04
C LEU A 61 -1.66 1.51 -1.12
N VAL A 62 -0.91 1.81 -2.17
CA VAL A 62 -0.63 0.90 -3.29
C VAL A 62 0.88 0.83 -3.49
N CYS A 63 1.44 -0.37 -3.51
CA CYS A 63 2.83 -0.59 -3.90
C CYS A 63 2.89 -1.53 -5.10
N LEU A 64 3.51 -1.08 -6.19
CA LEU A 64 3.89 -1.97 -7.30
C LEU A 64 5.08 -2.78 -6.85
N LEU A 65 5.06 -4.08 -7.11
CA LEU A 65 6.12 -5.01 -6.77
C LEU A 65 6.83 -5.43 -8.05
N ASP A 66 8.15 -5.39 -8.04
CA ASP A 66 8.98 -5.93 -9.12
C ASP A 66 9.93 -6.98 -8.54
N PHE A 67 10.11 -8.07 -9.26
CA PHE A 67 10.93 -9.20 -8.83
C PHE A 67 11.90 -9.52 -9.94
N ASN A 68 13.21 -9.54 -9.65
CA ASN A 68 14.20 -9.89 -10.64
C ASN A 68 14.48 -11.41 -10.58
N PRO A 69 13.94 -12.20 -11.54
CA PRO A 69 14.11 -13.66 -11.52
C PRO A 69 15.55 -14.10 -11.79
N ALA A 70 16.41 -13.21 -12.30
CA ALA A 70 17.80 -13.54 -12.61
C ALA A 70 18.73 -13.51 -11.39
N VAL A 71 18.27 -13.04 -10.23
CA VAL A 71 19.08 -12.96 -9.00
C VAL A 71 18.64 -14.05 -8.02
N PRO A 72 19.46 -15.09 -7.78
CA PRO A 72 19.07 -16.24 -6.95
C PRO A 72 18.74 -15.90 -5.49
N THR A 73 19.28 -14.80 -4.96
CA THR A 73 18.98 -14.32 -3.60
C THR A 73 17.60 -13.67 -3.48
N GLY A 74 16.90 -13.47 -4.60
CA GLY A 74 15.55 -12.91 -4.63
C GLY A 74 15.52 -11.39 -4.52
N SER A 75 16.29 -10.68 -5.37
CA SER A 75 16.19 -9.23 -5.40
C SER A 75 14.81 -8.79 -5.91
N TRP A 76 14.24 -7.83 -5.20
CA TRP A 76 12.90 -7.33 -5.45
C TRP A 76 12.87 -5.84 -5.18
N GLY A 77 11.85 -5.16 -5.68
CA GLY A 77 11.66 -3.75 -5.43
C GLY A 77 10.20 -3.38 -5.32
N TYR A 78 9.96 -2.20 -4.78
CA TYR A 78 8.63 -1.62 -4.75
C TYR A 78 8.63 -0.14 -5.10
N LYS A 79 7.48 0.31 -5.58
CA LYS A 79 7.16 1.72 -5.77
C LYS A 79 5.82 2.01 -5.11
N ASP A 80 5.83 2.84 -4.10
CA ASP A 80 4.67 3.21 -3.31
C ASP A 80 3.96 4.46 -3.85
N MET A 81 2.64 4.45 -3.72
CA MET A 81 1.72 5.51 -4.11
C MET A 81 0.49 5.45 -3.19
N ASP A 82 -0.01 6.58 -2.73
CA ASP A 82 -1.33 6.62 -2.08
C ASP A 82 -2.46 6.75 -3.13
N GLU A 83 -3.68 6.53 -2.67
CA GLU A 83 -4.89 6.64 -3.50
C GLU A 83 -5.11 8.02 -4.12
N ALA A 84 -4.60 9.11 -3.51
CA ALA A 84 -4.74 10.46 -4.05
C ALA A 84 -3.82 10.70 -5.25
N MET A 85 -2.83 9.84 -5.48
CA MET A 85 -2.04 9.82 -6.72
C MET A 85 -2.78 9.17 -7.90
N GLY A 86 -3.95 8.58 -7.68
CA GLY A 86 -4.77 7.90 -8.69
C GLY A 86 -4.10 6.70 -9.36
N PRO A 87 -3.62 5.67 -8.62
CA PRO A 87 -2.89 4.52 -9.18
C PRO A 87 -3.64 3.81 -10.31
N ASN A 88 -2.95 3.34 -11.35
CA ASN A 88 -3.61 2.61 -12.44
C ASN A 88 -4.15 1.25 -11.96
N GLU A 89 -3.41 0.61 -11.06
CA GLU A 89 -3.70 -0.68 -10.47
C GLU A 89 -4.91 -0.58 -9.54
N ALA A 90 -6.05 -1.09 -9.99
CA ALA A 90 -7.34 -0.97 -9.32
C ALA A 90 -7.97 -2.34 -9.00
N ALA A 91 -7.17 -3.31 -8.55
CA ALA A 91 -7.62 -4.63 -8.11
C ALA A 91 -7.75 -4.73 -6.58
N CYS A 92 -7.86 -3.59 -5.88
CA CYS A 92 -7.90 -3.54 -4.42
C CYS A 92 -9.14 -4.28 -3.86
N PRO A 93 -8.95 -5.26 -2.96
CA PRO A 93 -10.04 -6.02 -2.35
C PRO A 93 -11.03 -5.16 -1.55
N ALA A 94 -12.32 -5.54 -1.58
CA ALA A 94 -13.39 -4.85 -0.84
C ALA A 94 -13.06 -4.62 0.63
N ARG A 95 -12.51 -5.64 1.30
CA ARG A 95 -12.13 -5.61 2.73
C ARG A 95 -11.10 -4.53 3.09
N ILE A 96 -10.32 -4.05 2.13
CA ILE A 96 -9.39 -2.92 2.34
C ILE A 96 -10.15 -1.62 2.09
N LEU A 97 -10.91 -1.53 1.00
CA LEU A 97 -11.72 -0.36 0.65
C LEU A 97 -12.75 0.00 1.74
N ASP A 98 -13.32 -1.00 2.42
CA ASP A 98 -14.32 -0.84 3.49
C ASP A 98 -13.73 -0.17 4.75
N LEU A 99 -12.41 -0.15 4.91
CA LEU A 99 -11.73 0.47 6.05
C LEU A 99 -11.38 1.95 5.82
N LEU A 100 -11.47 2.43 4.58
CA LEU A 100 -10.95 3.75 4.23
C LEU A 100 -11.91 4.85 4.69
N THR A 101 -11.37 5.89 5.32
CA THR A 101 -12.18 7.04 5.75
C THR A 101 -12.71 7.81 4.54
N PRO A 102 -13.88 8.46 4.62
CA PRO A 102 -14.37 9.33 3.57
C PRO A 102 -13.34 10.39 3.18
N THR A 103 -13.26 10.72 1.90
CA THR A 103 -12.30 11.70 1.36
C THR A 103 -12.97 12.56 0.29
N THR A 104 -12.44 13.76 0.09
CA THR A 104 -12.85 14.69 -0.98
C THR A 104 -11.85 14.75 -2.13
N ALA A 105 -10.73 14.01 -2.04
CA ALA A 105 -9.70 13.98 -3.07
C ALA A 105 -10.22 13.29 -4.35
N PRO A 106 -10.35 13.99 -5.49
CA PRO A 106 -11.00 13.44 -6.68
C PRO A 106 -10.34 12.17 -7.21
N TYR A 107 -9.00 12.11 -7.19
CA TYR A 107 -8.27 10.93 -7.65
C TYR A 107 -8.43 9.72 -6.74
N ALA A 108 -8.53 9.94 -5.42
CA ALA A 108 -8.79 8.87 -4.46
C ALA A 108 -10.20 8.30 -4.65
N ILE A 109 -11.21 9.17 -4.78
CA ILE A 109 -12.60 8.76 -5.05
C ILE A 109 -12.65 7.94 -6.34
N ALA A 110 -12.09 8.46 -7.44
CA ALA A 110 -12.08 7.76 -8.72
C ALA A 110 -11.34 6.41 -8.65
N TRP A 111 -10.22 6.32 -7.92
CA TRP A 111 -9.51 5.06 -7.73
C TRP A 111 -10.35 4.05 -6.94
N ARG A 112 -10.96 4.46 -5.83
CA ARG A 112 -11.85 3.60 -5.03
C ARG A 112 -13.03 3.07 -5.86
N GLU A 113 -13.65 3.91 -6.67
CA GLU A 113 -14.74 3.53 -7.59
C GLU A 113 -14.28 2.49 -8.62
N ARG A 114 -13.11 2.70 -9.26
CA ARG A 114 -12.52 1.70 -10.17
C ARG A 114 -12.24 0.38 -9.46
N CYS A 115 -11.71 0.41 -8.24
CA CYS A 115 -11.48 -0.79 -7.46
C CYS A 115 -12.79 -1.53 -7.19
N ARG A 116 -13.84 -0.82 -6.77
CA ARG A 116 -15.17 -1.42 -6.56
C ARG A 116 -15.75 -2.04 -7.83
N ALA A 117 -15.60 -1.37 -8.97
CA ALA A 117 -16.10 -1.88 -10.26
C ALA A 117 -15.38 -3.16 -10.73
N ASN A 118 -14.15 -3.40 -10.25
CA ASN A 118 -13.36 -4.59 -10.59
C ASN A 118 -13.58 -5.77 -9.63
N LEU A 119 -14.35 -5.58 -8.55
CA LEU A 119 -14.74 -6.68 -7.66
C LEU A 119 -15.69 -7.62 -8.41
N ARG A 120 -15.28 -8.87 -8.59
CA ARG A 120 -16.10 -9.94 -9.19
C ARG A 120 -16.91 -10.66 -8.13
#